data_AF-A0A7L4TGS1-F1
#
_entry.id   AF-A0A7L4TGS1-F1
#
_cell.length_a   1.000
_cell.length_b   1.000
_cell.length_c   1.000
_cell.angle_alpha   90.00
_cell.angle_beta   90.00
_cell.angle_gamma   90.00
#
_symmetry.space_group_name_H-M   'P 1'
#
loop_
_entity.id
_entity.type
_entity.pdbx_description
1 polymer ?
#
loop_
_entity_poly.entity_id
_entity_poly.type
_entity_poly.pdbx_seq_one_letter_code
_entity_poly.pdbx_strand_id
1 'polypeptide(L)'
;MVKQSLYRLFIELSNHKMNSLILKSFAESKMSRRVNRSFAKTFNLNEQEMLEPVHSYKSLHELFIRRLKPESRPINQLEDILVSPVDGILAEQHVLAPNVTFHVKGQDYTLEEMLGSKEAAEKYDGGV
;
A
#
# COMPACT_ATOMS: atom_id res chain seq x y z
N MET A 1 13.61 20.13 -20.18
CA MET A 1 13.81 20.92 -18.93
C MET A 1 12.52 21.48 -18.35
N VAL A 2 11.81 22.43 -18.97
CA VAL A 2 10.63 23.09 -18.35
C VAL A 2 9.49 22.13 -17.96
N LYS A 3 9.17 21.14 -18.81
CA LYS A 3 8.11 20.15 -18.52
C LYS A 3 8.45 19.26 -17.31
N GLN A 4 9.69 18.79 -17.20
CA GLN A 4 10.12 17.95 -16.07
C GLN A 4 10.10 18.71 -14.74
N SER A 5 10.54 19.98 -14.73
CA SER A 5 10.45 20.82 -13.53
C SER A 5 9.01 21.09 -13.10
N LEU A 6 8.10 21.27 -14.06
CA LEU A 6 6.67 21.44 -13.79
C LEU A 6 6.07 20.18 -13.16
N TYR A 7 6.36 18.99 -13.73
CA TYR A 7 5.91 17.72 -13.17
C TYR A 7 6.50 17.44 -11.79
N ARG A 8 7.78 17.78 -11.58
CA ARG A 8 8.44 17.66 -10.28
C ARG A 8 7.78 18.57 -9.25
N LEU A 9 7.44 19.80 -9.62
CA LEU A 9 6.70 20.73 -8.76
C LEU A 9 5.30 20.22 -8.42
N PHE A 10 4.56 19.64 -9.38
CA PHE A 10 3.26 19.02 -9.11
C PHE A 10 3.38 17.81 -8.16
N ILE A 11 4.41 16.97 -8.35
CA ILE A 11 4.68 15.84 -7.47
C ILE A 11 5.08 16.33 -6.08
N GLU A 12 6.00 17.30 -5.96
CA GLU A 12 6.44 17.89 -4.70
C GLU A 12 5.31 18.62 -3.96
N LEU A 13 4.45 19.35 -4.69
CA LEU A 13 3.24 19.94 -4.14
C LEU A 13 2.27 18.86 -3.66
N SER A 14 2.06 17.78 -4.43
CA SER A 14 1.14 16.70 -4.06
C SER A 14 1.66 15.81 -2.90
N ASN A 15 2.98 15.61 -2.80
CA ASN A 15 3.67 14.82 -1.77
C ASN A 15 4.06 15.63 -0.53
N HIS A 16 3.48 16.82 -0.34
CA HIS A 16 3.76 17.60 0.85
C HIS A 16 3.10 16.98 2.10
N LYS A 17 3.85 16.89 3.21
CA LYS A 17 3.39 16.34 4.51
C LYS A 17 2.04 16.94 4.94
N MET A 18 1.84 18.24 4.70
CA MET A 18 0.58 18.91 5.04
C MET A 18 -0.62 18.37 4.25
N ASN A 19 -0.46 18.06 2.96
CA ASN A 19 -1.54 17.48 2.16
C ASN A 19 -1.92 16.10 2.67
N SER A 20 -0.91 15.29 3.03
CA SER A 20 -1.14 13.99 3.66
C SER A 20 -1.87 14.12 5.00
N LEU A 21 -1.51 15.11 5.82
CA LEU A 21 -2.18 15.37 7.10
C LEU A 21 -3.62 15.85 6.93
N ILE A 22 -3.88 16.74 5.96
CA ILE A 22 -5.24 17.21 5.64
C ILE A 22 -6.08 16.04 5.14
N LEU A 23 -5.56 15.23 4.21
CA LEU A 23 -6.26 14.06 3.68
C LEU A 23 -6.54 13.04 4.79
N LYS A 24 -5.56 12.77 5.65
CA LYS A 24 -5.73 11.90 6.83
C LYS A 24 -6.84 12.42 7.74
N SER A 25 -6.76 13.70 8.13
CA SER A 25 -7.75 14.34 9.01
C SER A 25 -9.16 14.28 8.40
N PHE A 26 -9.29 14.54 7.09
CA PHE A 26 -10.55 14.36 6.38
C PHE A 26 -11.02 12.90 6.41
N ALA A 27 -10.17 11.94 6.03
CA ALA A 27 -10.52 10.53 5.95
C ALA A 27 -10.92 9.93 7.30
N GLU A 28 -10.34 10.40 8.40
CA GLU A 28 -10.69 10.00 9.78
C GLU A 28 -11.96 10.70 10.29
N SER A 29 -12.32 11.86 9.72
CA SER A 29 -13.50 12.61 10.15
C SER A 29 -14.82 11.92 9.81
N LYS A 30 -15.87 12.17 10.60
CA LYS A 30 -17.24 11.69 10.32
C LYS A 30 -17.82 12.25 9.01
N MET A 31 -17.32 13.39 8.55
CA MET A 31 -17.77 14.02 7.31
C MET A 31 -17.45 13.16 6.08
N SER A 32 -16.34 12.41 6.12
CA SER A 32 -15.94 11.51 5.04
C SER A 32 -16.88 10.32 4.84
N ARG A 33 -17.73 9.98 5.82
CA ARG A 33 -18.76 8.93 5.68
C ARG A 33 -19.60 9.07 4.41
N ARG A 34 -19.86 10.31 3.97
CA ARG A 34 -20.65 10.60 2.77
C ARG A 34 -20.02 10.04 1.50
N VAL A 35 -18.69 9.87 1.46
CA VAL A 35 -17.98 9.35 0.29
C VAL A 35 -17.81 7.83 0.31
N ASN A 36 -18.07 7.14 1.43
CA ASN A 36 -17.86 5.69 1.59
C ASN A 36 -18.52 4.88 0.47
N ARG A 37 -19.80 5.15 0.17
CA ARG A 37 -20.53 4.43 -0.87
C ARG A 37 -19.98 4.70 -2.28
N SER A 38 -19.53 5.94 -2.54
CA SER A 38 -18.90 6.28 -3.81
C SER A 38 -17.56 5.58 -3.95
N PHE A 39 -16.73 5.63 -2.90
CA PHE A 39 -15.44 4.96 -2.83
C PHE A 39 -15.57 3.46 -3.09
N ALA A 40 -16.49 2.79 -2.38
CA ALA A 40 -16.72 1.35 -2.53
C ALA A 40 -17.07 0.96 -3.98
N LYS A 41 -17.88 1.77 -4.65
CA LYS A 41 -18.26 1.55 -6.06
C LYS A 41 -17.10 1.83 -7.02
N THR A 42 -16.42 2.96 -6.87
CA THR A 42 -15.33 3.36 -7.77
C THR A 42 -14.18 2.35 -7.76
N PHE A 43 -13.85 1.80 -6.59
CA PHE A 43 -12.78 0.81 -6.44
C PHE A 43 -13.29 -0.65 -6.44
N ASN A 44 -14.56 -0.88 -6.77
CA ASN A 44 -15.20 -2.20 -6.82
C ASN A 44 -14.87 -3.06 -5.59
N LEU A 45 -15.05 -2.51 -4.39
CA LEU A 45 -14.82 -3.27 -3.17
C LEU A 45 -15.75 -4.49 -3.13
N ASN A 46 -15.17 -5.65 -2.82
CA ASN A 46 -15.97 -6.85 -2.64
C ASN A 46 -16.70 -6.79 -1.29
N GLU A 47 -17.96 -6.36 -1.30
CA GLU A 47 -18.78 -6.26 -0.09
C GLU A 47 -19.11 -7.63 0.52
N GLN A 48 -18.97 -8.73 -0.24
CA GLN A 48 -19.32 -10.08 0.24
C GLN A 48 -18.31 -10.62 1.27
N GLU A 49 -17.04 -10.22 1.17
CA GLU A 49 -15.98 -10.63 2.09
C GLU A 49 -15.84 -9.71 3.30
N MET A 50 -16.52 -8.56 3.31
CA MET A 50 -16.47 -7.58 4.39
C MET A 50 -17.24 -8.06 5.62
N LEU A 51 -16.69 -7.78 6.81
CA LEU A 51 -17.34 -8.13 8.08
C LEU A 51 -18.64 -7.33 8.29
N GLU A 52 -18.61 -6.05 7.92
CA GLU A 52 -19.71 -5.10 8.12
C GLU A 52 -20.06 -4.42 6.78
N PRO A 53 -21.34 -4.08 6.53
CA PRO A 53 -21.76 -3.46 5.28
C PRO A 53 -21.25 -2.01 5.15
N VAL A 54 -21.07 -1.51 3.92
CA VAL A 54 -20.44 -0.19 3.66
C VAL A 54 -21.09 0.98 4.42
N HIS A 55 -22.40 0.92 4.69
CA HIS A 55 -23.12 1.98 5.38
C HIS A 55 -22.89 2.00 6.90
N SER A 56 -22.26 1.00 7.50
CA SER A 56 -22.00 0.98 8.96
C SER A 56 -20.80 1.88 9.33
N TYR A 57 -19.75 1.92 8.50
CA TYR A 57 -18.50 2.66 8.74
C TYR A 57 -18.72 4.17 8.90
N LYS A 58 -18.15 4.78 9.95
CA LYS A 58 -18.38 6.18 10.34
C LYS A 58 -17.43 7.17 9.67
N SER A 59 -16.41 6.69 8.97
CA SER A 59 -15.47 7.48 8.19
C SER A 59 -14.96 6.68 6.99
N LEU A 60 -14.26 7.35 6.07
CA LEU A 60 -13.58 6.71 4.95
C LEU A 60 -12.40 5.87 5.44
N HIS A 61 -11.69 6.36 6.46
CA HIS A 61 -10.60 5.63 7.07
C HIS A 61 -11.08 4.29 7.65
N GLU A 62 -12.19 4.29 8.39
CA GLU A 62 -12.78 3.05 8.93
C GLU A 62 -13.15 2.05 7.82
N LEU A 63 -13.67 2.52 6.67
CA LEU A 63 -13.92 1.68 5.51
C LEU A 63 -12.62 1.18 4.85
N PHE A 64 -11.58 2.01 4.81
CA PHE A 64 -10.30 1.68 4.21
C PHE A 64 -9.60 0.54 4.95
N ILE A 65 -9.62 0.56 6.29
CA ILE A 65 -9.08 -0.50 7.15
C ILE A 65 -10.13 -1.54 7.56
N ARG A 66 -11.20 -1.69 6.77
CA ARG A 66 -12.31 -2.62 7.06
C ARG A 66 -11.79 -4.02 7.37
N ARG A 67 -12.44 -4.68 8.33
CA ARG A 67 -12.18 -6.10 8.61
C ARG A 67 -12.89 -6.97 7.58
N LEU A 68 -12.23 -8.05 7.20
CA LEU A 68 -12.83 -9.11 6.40
C LEU A 68 -13.42 -10.18 7.31
N LYS A 69 -14.33 -10.98 6.77
CA LYS A 69 -14.85 -12.15 7.46
C LYS A 69 -13.72 -13.19 7.64
N PRO A 70 -13.63 -13.90 8.78
CA PRO A 70 -12.54 -14.84 9.05
C PRO A 70 -12.39 -15.94 7.98
N GLU A 71 -13.49 -16.38 7.39
CA GLU A 71 -13.54 -17.41 6.36
C GLU A 71 -13.05 -16.94 4.98
N SER A 72 -12.93 -15.63 4.77
CA SER A 72 -12.55 -15.06 3.46
C SER A 72 -11.09 -15.31 3.10
N ARG A 73 -10.23 -15.63 4.08
CA ARG A 73 -8.78 -15.84 3.91
C ARG A 73 -8.30 -17.00 4.79
N PRO A 74 -8.59 -18.26 4.42
CA PRO A 74 -8.06 -19.42 5.15
C PRO A 74 -6.53 -19.43 5.09
N ILE A 75 -5.87 -19.47 6.25
CA ILE A 75 -4.41 -19.47 6.37
C ILE A 75 -3.91 -20.91 6.43
N ASN A 76 -2.98 -21.26 5.54
CA ASN A 76 -2.30 -22.55 5.57
C ASN A 76 -1.48 -22.70 6.86
N GLN A 77 -1.60 -23.85 7.54
CA GLN A 77 -0.95 -24.12 8.83
C GLN A 77 0.31 -25.01 8.71
N LEU A 78 0.71 -25.38 7.50
CA LEU A 78 1.92 -26.16 7.29
C LEU A 78 3.16 -25.31 7.58
N GLU A 79 4.08 -25.85 8.38
CA GLU A 79 5.26 -25.13 8.90
C GLU A 79 6.24 -24.70 7.81
N ASP A 80 6.32 -25.45 6.71
CA ASP A 80 7.27 -25.20 5.60
C ASP A 80 6.65 -24.41 4.43
N ILE A 81 5.53 -23.70 4.65
CA ILE A 81 4.85 -22.92 3.62
C ILE A 81 4.79 -21.43 4.00
N LEU A 82 5.30 -20.59 3.10
CA LEU A 82 5.09 -19.14 3.17
C LEU A 82 3.74 -18.79 2.52
N VAL A 83 2.88 -18.10 3.28
CA VAL A 83 1.62 -17.56 2.77
C VAL A 83 1.80 -16.10 2.33
N SER A 84 0.97 -15.63 1.39
CA SER A 84 0.97 -14.22 1.02
C SER A 84 0.61 -13.35 2.23
N PRO A 85 1.35 -12.27 2.50
CA PRO A 85 1.05 -11.38 3.62
C PRO A 85 -0.09 -10.40 3.31
N VAL A 86 -0.44 -10.22 2.04
CA VAL A 86 -1.38 -9.20 1.58
C VAL A 86 -2.23 -9.69 0.40
N ASP A 87 -3.37 -9.03 0.20
CA ASP A 87 -4.15 -9.12 -1.04
C ASP A 87 -3.53 -8.17 -2.08
N GLY A 88 -2.96 -8.73 -3.15
CA GLY A 88 -2.30 -7.93 -4.15
C GLY A 88 -1.82 -8.74 -5.34
N ILE A 89 -1.02 -8.09 -6.18
CA ILE A 89 -0.36 -8.68 -7.34
C ILE A 89 1.13 -8.64 -7.06
N LEU A 90 1.83 -9.75 -7.31
CA LEU A 90 3.28 -9.80 -7.24
C LEU A 90 3.86 -8.88 -8.32
N ALA A 91 4.55 -7.82 -7.91
CA ALA A 91 5.14 -6.86 -8.82
C ALA A 91 6.44 -7.41 -9.44
N GLU A 92 7.38 -7.79 -8.58
CA GLU A 92 8.69 -8.34 -8.96
C GLU A 92 9.16 -9.34 -7.91
N GLN A 93 10.03 -10.27 -8.32
CA GLN A 93 10.73 -11.20 -7.45
C GLN A 93 12.13 -11.45 -8.02
N HIS A 94 13.15 -11.38 -7.17
CA HIS A 94 14.55 -11.51 -7.57
C HIS A 94 15.33 -12.35 -6.55
N VAL A 95 16.41 -12.97 -7.01
CA VAL A 95 17.46 -13.43 -6.10
C VAL A 95 18.31 -12.21 -5.74
N LEU A 96 18.56 -12.00 -4.45
CA LEU A 96 19.27 -10.83 -3.94
C LEU A 96 20.78 -11.02 -4.14
N ALA A 97 21.30 -10.46 -5.24
CA ALA A 97 22.72 -10.39 -5.53
C ALA A 97 23.28 -8.98 -5.17
N PRO A 98 24.61 -8.79 -5.03
CA PRO A 98 25.22 -7.54 -4.58
C PRO A 98 24.86 -6.27 -5.35
N ASN A 99 24.31 -6.39 -6.57
CA ASN A 99 23.89 -5.27 -7.42
C ASN A 99 22.43 -5.39 -7.86
N VAL A 100 21.58 -6.08 -7.10
CA VAL A 100 20.15 -6.18 -7.41
C VAL A 100 19.51 -4.80 -7.37
N THR A 101 18.71 -4.49 -8.39
CA THR A 101 17.94 -3.26 -8.49
C THR A 101 16.46 -3.57 -8.69
N PHE A 102 15.61 -2.76 -8.09
CA PHE A 102 14.16 -2.87 -8.13
C PHE A 102 13.58 -1.69 -8.90
N HIS A 103 12.73 -1.96 -9.89
CA HIS A 103 12.07 -0.92 -10.67
C HIS A 103 10.74 -0.51 -10.02
N VAL A 104 10.77 0.55 -9.22
CA VAL A 104 9.58 1.07 -8.54
C VAL A 104 9.18 2.42 -9.09
N LYS A 105 8.00 2.50 -9.71
CA LYS A 105 7.39 3.75 -10.22
C LYS A 105 8.32 4.53 -11.18
N GLY A 106 9.03 3.81 -12.05
CA GLY A 106 9.93 4.41 -13.05
C GLY A 106 11.27 4.89 -12.49
N GLN A 107 11.66 4.43 -11.30
CA GLN A 107 12.97 4.66 -10.69
C GLN A 107 13.59 3.32 -10.28
N ASP A 108 14.90 3.24 -10.42
CA ASP A 108 15.71 2.13 -9.91
C ASP A 108 16.10 2.39 -8.46
N TYR A 109 15.95 1.36 -7.63
CA TYR A 109 16.44 1.37 -6.26
C TYR A 109 17.30 0.14 -6.01
N THR A 110 18.44 0.35 -5.36
CA THR A 110 19.21 -0.74 -4.74
C THR A 110 18.55 -1.21 -3.45
N LEU A 111 18.91 -2.42 -2.98
CA LEU A 111 18.42 -2.93 -1.70
C LEU A 111 18.82 -2.02 -0.51
N GLU A 112 20.02 -1.43 -0.56
CA GLU A 112 20.49 -0.47 0.44
C GLU A 112 19.60 0.78 0.49
N GLU A 113 19.23 1.35 -0.66
CA GLU A 113 18.36 2.53 -0.72
C GLU A 113 16.94 2.23 -0.21
N MET A 114 16.42 1.02 -0.48
CA MET A 114 15.10 0.60 0.00
C MET A 114 15.07 0.45 1.53
N LEU A 115 16.13 -0.11 2.12
CA LEU A 115 16.23 -0.33 3.57
C LEU A 115 16.78 0.90 4.31
N GLY A 116 17.38 1.85 3.60
CA GLY A 116 18.03 3.04 4.16
C GLY A 116 19.27 2.73 5.01
N SER A 117 19.81 1.51 4.92
CA SER A 117 20.98 1.05 5.70
C SER A 117 21.70 -0.09 5.00
N LYS A 118 23.01 0.11 4.80
CA LYS A 118 23.90 -0.92 4.26
C LYS A 118 23.97 -2.17 5.14
N GLU A 119 24.09 -1.98 6.46
CA GLU A 119 24.14 -3.09 7.42
C GLU A 119 22.85 -3.93 7.40
N ALA A 120 21.70 -3.28 7.19
CA ALA A 120 20.44 -4.00 7.06
C ALA A 120 20.39 -4.80 5.75
N ALA A 121 20.90 -4.25 4.64
CA ALA A 121 20.92 -4.91 3.34
C ALA A 121 21.86 -6.13 3.30
N GLU A 122 23.03 -6.06 3.94
CA GLU A 122 23.99 -7.17 4.00
C GLU A 122 23.40 -8.46 4.60
N LYS A 123 22.41 -8.36 5.49
CA LYS A 123 21.73 -9.52 6.09
C LYS A 123 20.90 -10.34 5.10
N TYR A 124 20.57 -9.77 3.95
CA TYR A 124 19.74 -10.38 2.92
C TYR A 124 20.54 -10.79 1.68
N ASP A 125 21.87 -10.67 1.70
CA ASP A 125 22.72 -11.09 0.57
C ASP A 125 22.56 -12.59 0.28
N GLY A 126 22.36 -12.94 -0.99
CA GLY A 126 22.07 -14.30 -1.44
C GLY A 126 20.65 -14.80 -1.13
N GLY A 127 19.79 -13.95 -0.57
CA GLY A 127 18.38 -14.27 -0.28
C GLY A 127 17.46 -14.28 -1.51
N VAL A 128 16.17 -14.51 -1.28
CA VAL A 128 15.07 -14.48 -2.25
C VAL A 128 13.89 -13.71 -1.66
#